data_AF-A0A7C0WY96-F1
#
_entry.id   AF-A0A7C0WY96-F1
#
_cell.length_a   1.000
_cell.length_b   1.000
_cell.length_c   1.000
_cell.angle_alpha   90.00
_cell.angle_beta   90.00
_cell.angle_gamma   90.00
#
_symmetry.space_group_name_H-M   'P 1'
#
loop_
_entity.id
_entity.type
_entity.pdbx_description
1 polymer ?
#
loop_
_entity_poly.entity_id
_entity_poly.type
_entity_poly.pdbx_seq_one_letter_code
_entity_poly.pdbx_strand_id
1 'polypeptide(L)'
;MQAAKEWLKQNKFLPRLSLKEQKEIVVGLLGDELVEFNDPRGRTKKGLRLYVVHQKEVKTILTTSYQLIQQLADIPEGSVIRIRKKFVNQKTVYEVELTKKPEEVVDQMLPYVEKLRQYKEGVGSEIEKTKEEVEKEIEQKALEESF
;
A
#
# COMPACT_ATOMS: atom_id res chain seq x y z
N MET A 1 14.88 -9.84 12.09
CA MET A 1 14.62 -9.09 10.83
C MET A 1 14.19 -10.01 9.66
N GLN A 2 14.72 -11.24 9.58
CA GLN A 2 14.33 -12.25 8.57
C GLN A 2 12.90 -12.78 8.78
N ALA A 3 12.55 -13.15 10.02
CA ALA A 3 11.21 -13.66 10.36
C ALA A 3 10.07 -12.69 10.01
N ALA A 4 10.24 -11.38 10.22
CA ALA A 4 9.21 -10.39 9.83
C ALA A 4 9.08 -10.25 8.30
N LYS A 5 10.18 -10.40 7.53
CA LYS A 5 10.15 -10.38 6.07
C LYS A 5 9.57 -11.67 5.48
N GLU A 6 9.85 -12.81 6.10
CA GLU A 6 9.27 -14.11 5.74
C GLU A 6 7.79 -14.17 6.11
N TRP A 7 7.41 -13.65 7.27
CA TRP A 7 6.02 -13.49 7.68
C TRP A 7 5.27 -12.54 6.72
N LEU A 8 5.84 -11.40 6.33
CA LEU A 8 5.24 -10.52 5.32
C LEU A 8 5.11 -11.17 3.93
N LYS A 9 6.08 -12.01 3.53
CA LYS A 9 6.02 -12.82 2.30
C LYS A 9 4.96 -13.91 2.37
N GLN A 10 4.79 -14.55 3.54
CA GLN A 10 3.83 -15.63 3.78
C GLN A 10 2.39 -15.10 3.92
N ASN A 11 2.21 -13.88 4.46
CA ASN A 11 0.91 -13.21 4.62
C ASN A 11 0.56 -12.29 3.42
N LYS A 12 1.11 -12.61 2.24
CA LYS A 12 0.75 -12.00 0.93
C LYS A 12 0.92 -10.48 0.82
N PHE A 13 1.69 -9.80 1.67
CA PHE A 13 1.85 -8.35 1.51
C PHE A 13 2.51 -8.01 0.18
N LEU A 14 1.85 -7.15 -0.62
CA LEU A 14 2.42 -6.63 -1.86
C LEU A 14 3.75 -5.93 -1.59
N PRO A 15 4.80 -6.19 -2.39
CA PRO A 15 6.14 -5.67 -2.15
C PRO A 15 6.11 -4.14 -2.09
N ARG A 16 6.79 -3.57 -1.09
CA ARG A 16 6.85 -2.12 -0.90
C ARG A 16 7.86 -1.50 -1.86
N LEU A 17 7.43 -0.50 -2.63
CA LEU A 17 8.28 0.38 -3.41
C LEU A 17 8.62 1.64 -2.59
N SER A 18 9.92 1.88 -2.40
CA SER A 18 10.44 2.97 -1.58
C SER A 18 10.76 4.20 -2.42
N LEU A 19 10.00 5.29 -2.25
CA LEU A 19 10.30 6.60 -2.85
C LEU A 19 11.57 7.27 -2.27
N LYS A 20 12.22 6.66 -1.27
CA LYS A 20 13.46 7.20 -0.70
C LYS A 20 14.68 6.80 -1.51
N GLU A 21 14.65 5.59 -2.08
CA GLU A 21 15.77 4.94 -2.78
C GLU A 21 15.89 5.40 -4.23
N GLN A 22 14.77 5.75 -4.87
CA GLN A 22 14.73 6.12 -6.28
C GLN A 22 14.48 7.61 -6.43
N LYS A 23 15.30 8.27 -7.28
CA LYS A 23 15.17 9.70 -7.58
C LYS A 23 13.94 9.99 -8.46
N GLU A 24 13.60 9.05 -9.34
CA GLU A 24 12.46 9.13 -10.24
C GLU A 24 11.92 7.71 -10.45
N ILE A 25 10.59 7.58 -10.47
CA ILE A 25 9.90 6.34 -10.77
C ILE A 25 8.70 6.60 -11.69
N VAL A 26 8.38 5.63 -12.55
CA VAL A 26 7.17 5.64 -13.38
C VAL A 26 6.32 4.44 -12.99
N VAL A 27 5.06 4.67 -12.63
CA VAL A 27 4.17 3.65 -12.10
C VAL A 27 2.77 3.80 -12.66
N GLY A 28 2.09 2.68 -12.89
CA GLY A 28 0.65 2.66 -13.17
C GLY A 28 -0.11 2.67 -11.85
N LEU A 29 -1.06 3.59 -11.66
CA LEU A 29 -1.89 3.67 -10.46
C LEU A 29 -3.06 2.68 -10.59
N LEU A 30 -3.21 1.78 -9.61
CA LEU A 30 -4.33 0.83 -9.56
C LEU A 30 -5.39 1.22 -8.53
N GLY A 31 -5.08 2.19 -7.67
CA GLY A 31 -5.96 2.69 -6.64
C GLY A 31 -5.21 3.03 -5.36
N ASP A 32 -5.93 3.60 -4.41
CA ASP A 32 -5.38 4.06 -3.15
C ASP A 32 -6.27 3.72 -1.95
N GLU A 33 -5.67 3.75 -0.77
CA GLU A 33 -6.31 3.44 0.50
C GLU A 33 -5.71 4.30 1.60
N LEU A 34 -6.55 5.00 2.35
CA LEU A 34 -6.13 5.67 3.58
C LEU A 34 -5.87 4.62 4.66
N VAL A 35 -4.67 4.68 5.24
CA VAL A 35 -4.24 3.70 6.24
C VAL A 35 -3.72 4.39 7.48
N GLU A 36 -4.03 3.78 8.63
CA GLU A 36 -3.45 4.13 9.92
C GLU A 36 -2.36 3.12 10.27
N PHE A 37 -1.19 3.60 10.71
CA PHE A 37 -0.09 2.75 11.13
C PHE A 37 0.67 3.37 12.29
N ASN A 38 1.27 2.52 13.11
CA ASN A 38 2.09 2.98 14.24
C ASN A 38 3.53 3.22 13.78
N ASP A 39 4.04 4.42 14.07
CA ASP A 39 5.47 4.75 13.98
C ASP A 39 6.28 3.85 14.94
N PRO A 40 7.57 3.60 14.70
CA PRO A 40 8.49 3.00 15.68
C PRO A 40 8.40 3.53 17.12
N ARG A 41 7.90 4.75 17.32
CA ARG A 41 7.63 5.36 18.64
C ARG A 41 6.22 5.09 19.20
N GLY A 42 5.46 4.16 18.62
CA GLY A 42 4.11 3.79 19.06
C GLY A 42 3.02 4.82 18.74
N ARG A 43 3.33 5.87 17.98
CA ARG A 43 2.35 6.92 17.61
C ARG A 43 1.61 6.53 16.34
N THR A 44 0.28 6.56 16.39
CA THR A 44 -0.56 6.35 15.21
C THR A 44 -0.39 7.51 14.22
N LYS A 45 -0.16 7.15 12.95
CA LYS A 45 -0.03 8.07 11.83
C LYS A 45 -0.99 7.66 10.73
N LYS A 46 -1.62 8.66 10.12
CA LYS A 46 -2.40 8.51 8.89
C LYS A 46 -1.47 8.67 7.68
N GLY A 47 -1.68 7.85 6.68
CA GLY A 47 -0.97 7.93 5.41
C GLY A 47 -1.82 7.38 4.28
N LEU A 48 -1.29 7.50 3.07
CA LEU A 48 -1.90 6.97 1.86
C LEU A 48 -1.08 5.78 1.37
N ARG A 49 -1.74 4.64 1.20
CA ARG A 49 -1.21 3.45 0.54
C ARG A 49 -1.70 3.48 -0.90
N LEU A 50 -0.76 3.52 -1.84
CA LEU A 50 -1.04 3.40 -3.27
C LEU A 50 -0.75 1.96 -3.70
N TYR A 51 -1.65 1.39 -4.48
CA TYR A 51 -1.42 0.16 -5.22
C TYR A 51 -0.96 0.54 -6.62
N VAL A 52 0.19 0.02 -7.03
CA VAL A 52 0.80 0.44 -8.28
C VAL A 52 1.39 -0.72 -9.08
N VAL A 53 1.42 -0.59 -10.40
CA VAL A 53 2.19 -1.46 -11.29
C VAL A 53 3.56 -0.84 -11.52
N HIS A 54 4.60 -1.57 -11.17
CA HIS A 54 5.98 -1.19 -11.44
C HIS A 54 6.78 -2.42 -11.86
N GLN A 55 7.48 -2.35 -13.00
CA GLN A 55 8.25 -3.47 -13.55
C GLN A 55 7.41 -4.76 -13.72
N LYS A 56 6.19 -4.64 -14.24
CA LYS A 56 5.24 -5.76 -14.44
C LYS A 56 4.82 -6.49 -13.15
N GLU A 57 5.04 -5.88 -11.99
CA GLU A 57 4.59 -6.40 -10.69
C GLU A 57 3.68 -5.40 -9.98
N VAL A 58 2.71 -5.91 -9.22
CA VAL A 58 1.89 -5.08 -8.32
C VAL A 58 2.68 -4.83 -7.05
N LYS A 59 2.87 -3.55 -6.71
CA LYS A 59 3.65 -3.06 -5.56
C LYS A 59 2.81 -2.07 -4.76
N THR A 60 3.26 -1.77 -3.54
CA THR A 60 2.67 -0.75 -2.69
C THR A 60 3.61 0.42 -2.46
N ILE A 61 3.10 1.65 -2.54
CA ILE A 61 3.81 2.84 -2.08
C ILE A 61 3.07 3.36 -0.85
N LEU A 62 3.78 3.56 0.26
CA LEU A 62 3.23 4.19 1.46
C LEU A 62 3.84 5.58 1.61
N THR A 63 2.98 6.60 1.62
CA THR A 63 3.37 8.00 1.82
C THR A 63 2.60 8.64 2.98
N THR A 64 3.29 9.51 3.72
CA THR A 64 2.68 10.43 4.70
C THR A 64 2.90 11.89 4.29
N SER A 65 3.44 12.13 3.10
CA SER A 65 3.68 13.48 2.61
C SER A 65 2.36 14.09 2.17
N TYR A 66 1.89 15.10 2.92
CA TYR A 66 0.65 15.80 2.62
C TYR A 66 0.64 16.37 1.20
N GLN A 67 1.73 17.01 0.77
CA GLN A 67 1.85 17.56 -0.58
C GLN A 67 1.73 16.48 -1.67
N LEU A 68 2.35 15.31 -1.45
CA LEU A 68 2.26 14.21 -2.42
C LEU A 68 0.84 13.65 -2.46
N ILE A 69 0.19 13.51 -1.30
CA ILE A 69 -1.20 13.05 -1.20
C ILE A 69 -2.13 14.00 -1.95
N GLN A 70 -1.96 15.31 -1.81
CA GLN A 70 -2.74 16.31 -2.55
C GLN A 70 -2.55 16.19 -4.06
N GLN A 71 -1.31 16.06 -4.54
CA GLN A 71 -1.04 15.92 -5.98
C GLN A 71 -1.62 14.63 -6.57
N LEU A 72 -1.75 13.57 -5.78
CA LEU A 72 -2.30 12.29 -6.21
C LEU A 72 -3.84 12.27 -6.19
N ALA A 73 -4.47 13.09 -5.35
CA ALA A 73 -5.93 13.12 -5.20
C ALA A 73 -6.66 13.49 -6.50
N ASP A 74 -6.03 14.31 -7.35
CA ASP A 74 -6.60 14.75 -8.64
C ASP A 74 -6.31 13.77 -9.79
N ILE A 75 -5.57 12.69 -9.54
CA ILE A 75 -5.15 11.74 -10.58
C ILE A 75 -6.09 10.53 -10.59
N PRO A 76 -6.73 10.22 -11.73
CA PRO A 76 -7.64 9.09 -11.80
C PRO A 76 -6.90 7.75 -11.73
N GLU A 77 -7.51 6.77 -11.08
CA GLU A 77 -7.08 5.38 -11.11
C GLU A 77 -6.95 4.86 -12.55
N GLY A 78 -6.00 3.95 -12.79
CA GLY A 78 -5.65 3.47 -14.12
C GLY A 78 -4.65 4.34 -14.86
N SER A 79 -4.33 5.54 -14.37
CA SER A 79 -3.32 6.42 -14.97
C SER A 79 -1.89 5.91 -14.81
N VAL A 80 -0.99 6.31 -15.72
CA VAL A 80 0.46 6.18 -15.50
C VAL A 80 1.03 7.51 -15.05
N ILE A 81 1.69 7.49 -13.90
CA ILE A 81 2.31 8.68 -13.30
C ILE A 81 3.82 8.52 -13.18
N ARG A 82 4.52 9.63 -13.28
CA ARG A 82 5.91 9.75 -12.91
C ARG A 82 6.02 10.50 -11.59
N ILE A 83 6.72 9.92 -10.63
CA ILE A 83 7.00 10.54 -9.34
C ILE A 83 8.49 10.88 -9.28
N ARG A 84 8.80 12.17 -9.13
CA ARG A 84 10.17 12.69 -9.01
C ARG A 84 10.42 13.20 -7.60
N LYS A 85 11.56 12.80 -7.03
CA LYS A 85 12.08 13.31 -5.76
C LYS A 85 12.99 14.50 -6.05
N LYS A 86 12.63 15.66 -5.51
CA LYS A 86 13.45 16.88 -5.52
C LYS A 86 13.90 17.25 -4.11
N PHE A 87 15.04 17.90 -4.03
CA PHE A 87 15.56 18.46 -2.79
C PHE A 87 15.59 19.98 -2.94
N VAL A 88 14.74 20.68 -2.21
CA VAL A 88 14.56 22.14 -2.29
C VAL A 88 14.66 22.69 -0.89
N ASN A 89 15.55 23.66 -0.66
CA ASN A 89 15.72 24.32 0.64
C ASN A 89 15.84 23.33 1.83
N GLN A 90 16.70 22.31 1.67
CA GLN A 90 16.92 21.24 2.64
C GLN A 90 15.70 20.32 2.94
N LYS A 91 14.61 20.47 2.18
CA LYS A 91 13.41 19.63 2.29
C LYS A 91 13.29 18.71 1.09
N THR A 92 12.88 17.47 1.34
CA THR A 92 12.51 16.53 0.27
C THR A 92 11.09 16.85 -0.18
N VAL A 93 10.93 17.14 -1.46
CA VAL A 93 9.66 17.41 -2.12
C VAL A 93 9.44 16.35 -3.19
N TYR A 94 8.18 15.96 -3.40
CA TYR A 94 7.80 15.07 -4.48
C TYR A 94 7.00 15.87 -5.51
N GLU A 95 7.28 15.64 -6.78
CA GLU A 95 6.47 16.11 -7.90
C GLU A 95 5.89 14.91 -8.63
N VAL A 96 4.60 14.99 -8.93
CA VAL A 96 3.88 13.99 -9.72
C VAL A 96 3.53 14.59 -11.08
N GLU A 97 3.80 13.82 -12.13
CA GLU A 97 3.50 14.15 -13.52
C GLU A 97 2.64 13.04 -14.11
N LEU A 98 1.44 13.38 -14.59
CA LEU A 98 0.59 12.46 -15.33
C LEU A 98 1.24 12.17 -16.70
N THR A 99 1.61 10.92 -16.94
CA THR A 99 2.30 10.50 -18.17
C THR A 99 1.32 9.92 -19.19
N LYS A 100 0.33 9.14 -18.75
CA LYS A 100 -0.75 8.60 -19.59
C LYS A 100 -2.05 8.57 -18.81
N LYS A 101 -3.15 8.88 -19.48
CA LYS A 101 -4.50 8.77 -18.91
C LYS A 101 -4.97 7.32 -18.89
N PRO A 102 -5.99 6.98 -18.07
CA PRO A 102 -6.49 5.61 -17.97
C PRO A 102 -6.89 5.01 -19.31
N GLU A 103 -7.55 5.81 -20.18
CA GLU A 103 -8.09 5.35 -21.47
C GLU A 103 -6.99 4.86 -22.42
N GLU A 104 -5.75 5.34 -22.24
CA GLU A 104 -4.61 4.99 -23.09
C GLU A 104 -3.93 3.67 -22.69
N VAL A 105 -4.24 3.16 -21.49
CA VAL A 105 -3.52 2.02 -20.88
C VAL A 105 -4.42 0.96 -20.26
N VAL A 106 -5.75 1.06 -20.40
CA VAL A 106 -6.73 0.14 -19.81
C VAL A 106 -6.36 -1.32 -20.04
N ASP A 107 -6.14 -1.72 -21.30
CA ASP A 107 -5.87 -3.12 -21.66
C ASP A 107 -4.57 -3.65 -21.02
N GLN A 108 -3.59 -2.77 -20.82
CA GLN A 108 -2.31 -3.12 -20.19
C GLN A 108 -2.43 -3.24 -18.67
N MET A 109 -3.35 -2.48 -18.08
CA MET A 109 -3.55 -2.40 -16.63
C MET A 109 -4.53 -3.46 -16.13
N LEU A 110 -5.49 -3.91 -16.96
CA LEU A 110 -6.56 -4.83 -16.59
C LEU A 110 -6.08 -6.12 -15.86
N PRO A 111 -5.04 -6.83 -16.32
CA PRO A 111 -4.58 -8.04 -15.63
C PRO A 111 -4.08 -7.76 -14.20
N TYR A 112 -3.55 -6.55 -13.97
CA TYR A 112 -3.06 -6.14 -12.66
C TYR A 112 -4.19 -5.68 -11.73
N VAL A 113 -5.26 -5.10 -12.28
CA VAL A 113 -6.48 -4.77 -11.54
C VAL A 113 -7.13 -6.05 -11.02
N GLU A 114 -7.26 -7.09 -11.86
CA GLU A 114 -7.79 -8.40 -11.45
C GLU A 114 -6.93 -9.05 -10.37
N LYS A 115 -5.60 -9.00 -10.54
CA LYS A 115 -4.66 -9.51 -9.53
C LYS A 115 -4.78 -8.78 -8.20
N LEU A 116 -4.97 -7.46 -8.22
CA LEU A 116 -5.20 -6.66 -7.01
C LEU A 116 -6.54 -7.01 -6.35
N ARG A 117 -7.58 -7.23 -7.14
CA ARG A 117 -8.90 -7.66 -6.63
C ARG A 117 -8.82 -9.00 -5.92
N GLN A 118 -8.23 -10.02 -6.56
CA GLN A 118 -8.00 -11.34 -5.95
C GLN A 118 -7.19 -11.25 -4.66
N TYR A 119 -6.21 -10.34 -4.62
CA TYR A 119 -5.44 -10.08 -3.42
C TYR A 119 -6.32 -9.52 -2.28
N LYS A 120 -7.13 -8.49 -2.56
CA LYS A 120 -8.03 -7.89 -1.55
C LYS A 120 -9.06 -8.88 -1.03
N GLU A 121 -9.66 -9.69 -1.91
CA GLU A 121 -10.61 -10.76 -1.54
C GLU A 121 -9.94 -11.83 -0.66
N GLY A 122 -8.71 -12.25 -1.00
CA GLY A 122 -7.96 -13.21 -0.21
C GLY A 122 -7.57 -12.71 1.18
N VAL A 123 -7.11 -11.45 1.29
CA VAL A 123 -6.75 -10.83 2.57
C VAL A 123 -7.97 -10.67 3.49
N GLY A 124 -9.12 -10.28 2.96
CA GLY A 124 -10.36 -10.19 3.76
C GLY A 124 -10.69 -11.52 4.44
N SER A 125 -10.59 -12.62 3.70
CA SER A 125 -10.88 -13.96 4.22
C SER A 125 -9.89 -14.46 5.28
N GLU A 126 -8.63 -14.02 5.23
CA GLU A 126 -7.60 -14.39 6.22
C GLU A 126 -7.76 -13.57 7.51
N ILE A 127 -8.10 -12.28 7.39
CA ILE A 127 -8.36 -11.41 8.55
C ILE A 127 -9.57 -11.91 9.36
N GLU A 128 -10.65 -12.33 8.69
CA GLU A 128 -11.84 -12.87 9.38
C GLU A 128 -11.51 -14.13 10.17
N LYS A 129 -10.76 -15.07 9.58
CA LYS A 129 -10.34 -16.31 10.26
C LYS A 129 -9.46 -16.03 11.48
N THR A 130 -8.47 -15.15 11.35
CA THR A 130 -7.61 -14.78 12.50
C THR A 130 -8.42 -14.08 13.59
N LYS A 131 -9.43 -13.28 13.24
CA LYS A 131 -10.30 -12.64 14.23
C LYS A 131 -11.14 -13.66 15.00
N GLU A 132 -11.74 -14.64 14.31
CA GLU A 132 -12.48 -15.73 14.96
C GLU A 132 -11.59 -16.59 15.86
N GLU A 133 -10.35 -16.87 15.46
CA GLU A 133 -9.39 -17.62 16.28
C GLU A 133 -9.00 -16.86 17.55
N VAL A 134 -8.74 -15.55 17.43
CA VAL A 134 -8.42 -14.69 18.58
C VAL A 134 -9.62 -14.54 19.52
N GLU A 135 -10.84 -14.38 18.99
CA GLU A 135 -12.05 -14.32 19.81
C GLU A 135 -12.27 -15.62 20.59
N LYS A 136 -12.05 -16.80 19.98
CA LYS A 136 -12.13 -18.09 20.67
C LYS A 136 -11.06 -18.27 21.75
N GLU A 137 -9.83 -17.81 21.52
CA GLU A 137 -8.77 -17.84 22.55
C GLU A 137 -9.10 -16.93 23.74
N ILE A 138 -9.68 -15.75 23.48
CA ILE A 138 -10.11 -14.82 24.54
C ILE A 138 -11.25 -15.43 25.35
N GLU A 139 -12.24 -16.04 24.71
CA GLU A 139 -13.35 -16.73 25.39
C GLU A 139 -12.86 -17.91 26.23
N GLN A 140 -11.92 -18.72 25.72
CA GLN A 140 -11.33 -19.82 26.49
C GLN A 140 -10.54 -19.32 27.71
N LYS A 141 -9.73 -18.28 27.56
CA LYS A 141 -9.00 -17.69 28.71
C LYS A 141 -9.93 -17.07 29.74
N ALA A 142 -11.00 -16.39 29.31
CA ALA A 142 -11.99 -15.84 30.23
C ALA A 142 -12.71 -16.93 31.03
N LEU A 143 -12.96 -18.10 30.41
CA LEU A 143 -13.51 -19.28 31.09
C LEU A 143 -12.52 -19.89 32.09
N GLU A 144 -11.22 -19.97 31.76
CA GLU A 144 -10.19 -20.50 32.66
C GLU A 144 -9.91 -19.59 33.87
N GLU A 145 -10.01 -18.26 33.72
CA GLU A 145 -9.84 -17.30 34.83
C GLU A 145 -11.08 -17.17 35.73
N SER A 146 -12.22 -17.77 35.34
CA SER A 146 -13.49 -17.75 36.07
C SER A 146 -13.71 -18.97 36.99
N PHE A 147 -12.78 -19.92 37.03
CA PHE A 147 -12.76 -21.11 37.90
C PHE A 147 -11.60 -21.05 38.91
#